data_AF-A0A136LKP2-F1
#
_entry.id   AF-A0A136LKP2-F1
#
_cell.length_a   1.000
_cell.length_b   1.000
_cell.length_c   1.000
_cell.angle_alpha   90.00
_cell.angle_beta   90.00
_cell.angle_gamma   90.00
#
_symmetry.space_group_name_H-M   'P 1'
#
loop_
_entity.id
_entity.type
_entity.pdbx_description
1 polymer ?
#
loop_
_entity_poly.entity_id
_entity_poly.type
_entity_poly.pdbx_seq_one_letter_code
_entity_poly.pdbx_strand_id
1 'polypeptide(L)'
;MMKPLAVIALIILSACQSKKPDVVVLPEEIPAIDLTHLGKAQLSEYGFFQQPIKDLNPVAGVIPYTLNAVLFTDYAYKKRFIKIPEGTTVAYNAHDVFEFPVGTILIKKFLLSC
;
A
#
# COMPACT_ATOMS: atom_id res chain seq x y z
N MET A 1 63.22 38.25 -15.82
CA MET A 1 63.50 37.20 -16.82
C MET A 1 63.24 35.83 -16.20
N MET A 2 61.96 35.40 -16.17
CA MET A 2 61.48 34.00 -16.16
C MET A 2 59.93 34.11 -16.20
N LYS A 3 59.29 33.44 -17.14
CA LYS A 3 57.93 33.75 -17.63
C LYS A 3 56.84 33.23 -16.66
N PRO A 4 55.83 34.04 -16.24
CA PRO A 4 54.65 33.53 -15.52
C PRO A 4 53.75 32.65 -16.41
N LEU A 5 54.03 32.63 -17.72
CA LEU A 5 53.35 31.84 -18.73
C LEU A 5 53.54 30.31 -18.54
N ALA A 6 54.63 29.87 -17.90
CA ALA A 6 54.92 28.45 -17.70
C ALA A 6 54.02 27.80 -16.62
N VAL A 7 53.56 28.58 -15.62
CA VAL A 7 52.72 28.06 -14.53
C VAL A 7 51.28 27.84 -14.99
N ILE A 8 50.79 28.68 -15.90
CA ILE A 8 49.44 28.53 -16.47
C ILE A 8 49.33 27.26 -17.33
N ALA A 9 50.41 26.87 -18.01
CA ALA A 9 50.44 25.66 -18.84
C ALA A 9 50.40 24.34 -18.04
N LEU A 10 50.85 24.34 -16.78
CA LEU A 10 50.89 23.11 -15.95
C LEU A 10 49.50 22.72 -15.41
N ILE A 11 48.58 23.68 -15.26
CA ILE A 11 47.23 23.44 -14.72
C ILE A 11 46.32 22.77 -15.76
N ILE A 12 46.63 22.93 -17.06
CA ILE A 12 45.78 22.44 -18.17
C ILE A 12 45.97 20.92 -18.42
N LEU A 13 47.03 20.31 -17.87
CA LEU A 13 47.37 18.89 -18.10
C LEU A 13 46.77 17.91 -17.08
N SER A 14 46.05 18.38 -16.05
CA SER A 14 45.46 17.48 -15.02
C SER A 14 43.97 17.19 -15.20
N ALA A 15 43.34 17.67 -16.29
CA ALA A 15 41.93 17.40 -16.58
C ALA A 15 41.74 16.08 -17.35
N CYS A 16 42.26 14.97 -16.83
CA CYS A 16 41.82 13.63 -17.25
C CYS A 16 40.65 13.19 -16.37
N GLN A 17 39.43 13.52 -16.76
CA GLN A 17 38.23 12.88 -16.21
C GLN A 17 38.08 11.50 -16.87
N SER A 18 38.33 10.43 -16.11
CA SER A 18 37.93 9.08 -16.50
C SER A 18 36.43 9.07 -16.78
N LYS A 19 36.02 8.80 -18.02
CA LYS A 19 34.62 8.55 -18.38
C LYS A 19 34.09 7.44 -17.48
N LYS A 20 33.11 7.76 -16.63
CA LYS A 20 32.33 6.73 -15.92
C LYS A 20 31.60 5.91 -16.99
N PRO A 21 31.60 4.58 -16.90
CA PRO A 21 30.86 3.76 -17.85
C PRO A 21 29.38 4.14 -17.80
N ASP A 22 28.79 4.35 -18.97
CA ASP A 22 27.37 4.64 -19.09
C ASP A 22 26.58 3.46 -18.53
N VAL A 23 25.79 3.74 -17.49
CA VAL A 23 24.82 2.78 -16.95
C VAL A 23 23.76 2.59 -18.02
N VAL A 24 23.76 1.42 -18.67
CA VAL A 24 22.68 1.02 -19.58
C VAL A 24 21.45 0.76 -18.73
N VAL A 25 20.58 1.76 -18.63
CA VAL A 25 19.23 1.60 -18.11
C VAL A 25 18.43 0.87 -19.18
N LEU A 26 18.28 -0.45 -19.01
CA LEU A 26 17.28 -1.19 -19.76
C LEU A 26 15.90 -0.61 -19.39
N PRO A 27 15.08 -0.18 -20.37
CA PRO A 27 13.71 0.21 -20.08
C PRO A 27 12.99 -1.01 -19.51
N GLU A 28 12.66 -0.96 -18.22
CA GLU A 28 11.73 -1.90 -17.62
C GLU A 28 10.34 -1.48 -18.13
N GLU A 29 9.90 -2.05 -19.25
CA GLU A 29 8.53 -1.90 -19.73
C GLU A 29 7.61 -2.60 -18.72
N ILE A 30 7.18 -1.87 -17.69
CA ILE A 30 6.13 -2.34 -16.79
C ILE A 30 4.85 -2.37 -17.64
N PRO A 31 4.29 -3.55 -17.98
CA PRO A 31 3.06 -3.59 -18.74
C PRO A 31 1.99 -2.87 -17.93
N ALA A 32 1.27 -1.95 -18.58
CA ALA A 32 0.14 -1.27 -17.97
C ALA A 32 -0.93 -2.32 -17.63
N ILE A 33 -0.96 -2.77 -16.37
CA ILE A 33 -1.95 -3.71 -15.88
C ILE A 33 -3.28 -2.96 -15.81
N ASP A 34 -4.27 -3.40 -16.59
CA ASP A 34 -5.62 -2.86 -16.52
C ASP A 34 -6.31 -3.33 -15.22
N LEU A 35 -6.47 -2.40 -14.29
CA LEU A 35 -7.13 -2.64 -13.01
C LEU A 35 -8.61 -2.24 -13.02
N THR A 36 -9.17 -1.79 -14.15
CA THR A 36 -10.58 -1.33 -14.20
C THR A 36 -11.57 -2.45 -13.89
N HIS A 37 -11.17 -3.71 -14.06
CA HIS A 37 -11.97 -4.87 -13.69
C HIS A 37 -11.87 -5.25 -12.20
N LEU A 38 -10.96 -4.64 -11.42
CA LEU A 38 -10.73 -4.99 -10.02
C LEU A 38 -11.57 -4.12 -9.08
N GLY A 39 -12.80 -4.58 -8.84
CA GLY A 39 -13.70 -4.00 -7.84
C GLY A 39 -14.53 -2.82 -8.36
N LYS A 40 -15.24 -2.17 -7.43
CA LYS A 40 -16.08 -1.00 -7.71
C LYS A 40 -15.27 0.29 -7.59
N ALA A 41 -15.66 1.32 -8.35
CA ALA A 41 -14.95 2.61 -8.40
C ALA A 41 -14.95 3.33 -7.05
N GLN A 42 -16.05 3.23 -6.30
CA GLN A 42 -16.17 3.84 -4.98
C GLN A 42 -16.49 2.82 -3.90
N LEU A 43 -15.95 3.05 -2.69
CA LEU A 43 -16.24 2.22 -1.52
C LEU A 43 -17.73 2.24 -1.13
N SER A 44 -18.44 3.33 -1.42
CA SER A 44 -19.89 3.47 -1.17
C SER A 44 -20.74 2.53 -2.02
N GLU A 45 -20.28 2.17 -3.22
CA GLU A 45 -21.03 1.32 -4.15
C GLU A 45 -21.08 -0.15 -3.73
N TYR A 46 -20.26 -0.55 -2.74
CA TYR A 46 -20.30 -1.90 -2.18
C TYR A 46 -21.48 -2.11 -1.22
N GLY A 47 -22.08 -1.04 -0.70
CA GLY A 47 -23.28 -1.14 0.14
C GLY A 47 -23.07 -1.85 1.48
N PHE A 48 -21.88 -1.75 2.09
CA PHE A 48 -21.60 -2.40 3.38
C PHE A 48 -22.25 -1.72 4.59
N PHE A 49 -22.59 -0.43 4.45
CA PHE A 49 -23.11 0.39 5.55
C PHE A 49 -24.36 1.15 5.11
N GLN A 50 -25.25 1.37 6.07
CA GLN A 50 -26.42 2.23 5.91
C GLN A 50 -25.97 3.70 5.76
N GLN A 51 -26.78 4.50 5.09
CA GLN A 51 -26.55 5.95 5.02
C GLN A 51 -27.00 6.63 6.32
N PRO A 52 -26.26 7.64 6.81
CA PRO A 52 -24.99 8.14 6.27
C PRO A 52 -23.81 7.24 6.67
N ILE A 53 -22.93 6.91 5.70
CA ILE A 53 -21.81 5.95 5.88
C ILE A 53 -20.88 6.31 7.06
N LYS A 54 -20.78 7.59 7.43
CA LYS A 54 -19.95 8.06 8.55
C LYS A 54 -20.27 7.35 9.88
N ASP A 55 -21.51 6.91 10.06
CA ASP A 55 -21.95 6.26 11.30
C ASP A 55 -21.49 4.80 11.38
N LEU A 56 -21.10 4.22 10.22
CA LEU A 56 -20.61 2.84 10.09
C LEU A 56 -21.59 1.79 10.60
N ASN A 57 -22.89 2.04 10.44
CA ASN A 57 -23.95 1.07 10.75
C ASN A 57 -23.97 -0.02 9.68
N PRO A 58 -23.60 -1.28 9.98
CA PRO A 58 -23.52 -2.33 8.97
C PRO A 58 -24.91 -2.70 8.43
N VAL A 59 -24.95 -3.14 7.17
CA VAL A 59 -26.13 -3.83 6.62
C VAL A 59 -26.16 -5.30 7.06
N ALA A 60 -27.26 -6.00 6.79
CA ALA A 60 -27.36 -7.44 7.05
C ALA A 60 -26.20 -8.22 6.37
N GLY A 61 -25.62 -9.16 7.12
CA GLY A 61 -24.48 -9.98 6.67
C GLY A 61 -23.10 -9.32 6.80
N VAL A 62 -23.02 -8.04 7.20
CA VAL A 62 -21.77 -7.39 7.59
C VAL A 62 -21.63 -7.42 9.11
N ILE A 63 -20.62 -8.11 9.61
CA ILE A 63 -20.47 -8.47 11.02
C ILE A 63 -19.34 -7.64 11.65
N PRO A 64 -19.58 -6.85 12.71
CA PRO A 64 -18.52 -6.20 13.47
C PRO A 64 -17.57 -7.24 14.09
N TYR A 65 -16.26 -6.98 14.04
CA TYR A 65 -15.27 -7.90 14.62
C TYR A 65 -14.16 -7.14 15.35
N THR A 66 -13.62 -7.75 16.40
CA THR A 66 -12.48 -7.24 17.16
C THR A 66 -11.39 -8.31 17.26
N LEU A 67 -10.13 -7.88 17.32
CA LEU A 67 -8.98 -8.77 17.54
C LEU A 67 -8.73 -8.94 19.03
N ASN A 68 -8.42 -10.16 19.46
CA ASN A 68 -8.05 -10.45 20.85
C ASN A 68 -6.72 -9.77 21.22
N ALA A 69 -5.71 -9.82 20.33
CA ALA A 69 -4.42 -9.16 20.49
C ALA A 69 -4.32 -7.97 19.54
N VAL A 70 -4.54 -6.76 20.05
CA VAL A 70 -4.50 -5.53 19.24
C VAL A 70 -3.07 -5.02 19.14
N LEU A 71 -2.52 -4.95 17.92
CA LEU A 71 -1.22 -4.33 17.69
C LEU A 71 -1.30 -2.80 17.91
N PHE A 72 -0.33 -2.26 18.65
CA PHE A 72 -0.18 -0.81 18.81
C PHE A 72 0.02 -0.16 17.45
N THR A 73 -0.62 0.98 17.23
CA THR A 73 -0.76 1.51 15.89
C THR A 73 -1.08 3.01 15.98
N ASP A 74 -0.09 3.77 16.46
CA ASP A 74 0.03 5.23 16.54
C ASP A 74 -1.26 5.95 16.96
N TYR A 75 -1.86 5.49 18.07
CA TYR A 75 -3.08 6.04 18.66
C TYR A 75 -4.34 6.08 17.77
N ALA A 76 -4.27 5.63 16.51
CA ALA A 76 -5.46 5.52 15.69
C ALA A 76 -6.39 4.41 16.24
N TYR A 77 -7.70 4.64 16.25
CA TYR A 77 -8.68 3.60 16.53
C TYR A 77 -9.04 2.85 15.24
N LYS A 78 -9.42 1.57 15.35
CA LYS A 78 -9.72 0.71 14.19
C LYS A 78 -11.06 0.02 14.40
N LYS A 79 -12.07 0.43 13.64
CA LYS A 79 -13.32 -0.35 13.50
C LYS A 79 -13.12 -1.38 12.39
N ARG A 80 -13.53 -2.62 12.64
CA ARG A 80 -13.38 -3.71 11.70
C ARG A 80 -14.69 -4.47 11.52
N PHE A 81 -14.92 -4.94 10.31
CA PHE A 81 -16.09 -5.70 9.93
C PHE A 81 -15.70 -6.82 8.97
N ILE A 82 -16.51 -7.87 8.92
CA ILE A 82 -16.33 -9.02 8.04
C ILE A 82 -17.65 -9.29 7.34
N LYS A 83 -17.61 -9.53 6.03
CA LYS A 83 -18.73 -10.11 5.28
C LYS A 83 -18.31 -11.46 4.75
N ILE A 84 -19.01 -12.51 5.17
CA ILE A 84 -18.78 -13.89 4.75
C ILE A 84 -19.82 -14.22 3.65
N PRO A 85 -19.45 -14.94 2.58
CA PRO A 85 -20.41 -15.42 1.59
C PRO A 85 -21.55 -16.24 2.22
N GLU A 86 -22.76 -16.06 1.73
CA GLU A 86 -23.92 -16.78 2.24
C GLU A 86 -23.76 -18.30 2.10
N GLY A 87 -24.20 -19.04 3.12
CA GLY A 87 -24.10 -20.51 3.15
C GLY A 87 -22.69 -21.06 3.43
N THR A 88 -21.71 -20.21 3.71
CA THR A 88 -20.34 -20.63 4.05
C THR A 88 -20.00 -20.38 5.51
N THR A 89 -18.98 -21.09 6.01
CA THR A 89 -18.48 -20.97 7.38
C THR A 89 -16.98 -20.74 7.38
N VAL A 90 -16.49 -20.08 8.41
CA VAL A 90 -15.05 -19.85 8.62
C VAL A 90 -14.53 -20.92 9.57
N ALA A 91 -13.52 -21.69 9.15
CA ALA A 91 -12.91 -22.70 10.03
C ALA A 91 -11.88 -22.05 10.97
N TYR A 92 -11.90 -22.48 12.23
CA TYR A 92 -10.93 -22.06 13.23
C TYR A 92 -9.67 -22.93 13.17
N ASN A 93 -8.51 -22.29 13.26
CA ASN A 93 -7.22 -22.94 13.39
C ASN A 93 -6.54 -22.40 14.68
N ALA A 94 -6.04 -23.30 15.52
CA ALA A 94 -5.40 -22.92 16.80
C ALA A 94 -4.00 -22.32 16.62
N HIS A 95 -3.35 -22.56 15.49
CA HIS A 95 -1.96 -22.19 15.21
C HIS A 95 -1.80 -21.24 14.03
N ASP A 96 -2.89 -20.92 13.33
CA ASP A 96 -2.86 -20.09 12.14
C ASP A 96 -4.07 -19.14 12.10
N VAL A 97 -4.14 -18.31 11.06
CA VAL A 97 -5.30 -17.47 10.76
C VAL A 97 -6.53 -18.31 10.45
N PHE A 98 -7.70 -17.69 10.59
CA PHE A 98 -8.96 -18.28 10.16
C PHE A 98 -8.95 -18.63 8.67
N GLU A 99 -9.50 -19.78 8.32
CA GLU A 99 -9.68 -20.17 6.92
C GLU A 99 -10.93 -19.48 6.36
N PHE A 100 -10.72 -18.30 5.77
CA PHE A 100 -11.79 -17.54 5.14
C PHE A 100 -12.12 -18.10 3.75
N PRO A 101 -13.41 -18.39 3.46
CA PRO A 101 -13.81 -18.82 2.12
C PRO A 101 -13.59 -17.69 1.10
N VAL A 102 -13.34 -18.08 -0.15
CA VAL A 102 -13.20 -17.15 -1.28
C VAL A 102 -14.45 -16.27 -1.38
N GLY A 103 -14.24 -14.96 -1.52
CA GLY A 103 -15.31 -13.95 -1.50
C GLY A 103 -15.57 -13.33 -0.14
N THR A 104 -14.88 -13.76 0.93
CA THR A 104 -14.88 -13.03 2.20
C THR A 104 -14.31 -11.62 2.02
N ILE A 105 -14.99 -10.63 2.59
CA ILE A 105 -14.56 -9.23 2.55
C ILE A 105 -14.23 -8.77 3.96
N LEU A 106 -12.99 -8.31 4.16
CA LEU A 106 -12.52 -7.70 5.40
C LEU A 106 -12.52 -6.19 5.24
N ILE A 107 -13.19 -5.50 6.16
CA ILE A 107 -13.34 -4.04 6.12
C ILE A 107 -12.65 -3.47 7.36
N LYS A 108 -11.70 -2.55 7.17
CA LYS A 108 -10.98 -1.87 8.26
C LYS A 108 -11.06 -0.37 8.05
N LYS A 109 -11.66 0.34 9.01
CA LYS A 109 -11.69 1.79 9.04
C LYS A 109 -10.79 2.30 10.15
N PHE A 110 -9.83 3.14 9.78
CA PHE A 110 -9.01 3.90 10.71
C PHE A 110 -9.76 5.17 11.10
N LEU A 111 -9.81 5.43 12.39
CA LEU A 111 -10.41 6.60 13.01
C LEU A 111 -9.29 7.29 13.78
N LEU A 112 -9.03 8.56 13.48
CA LEU A 112 -8.11 9.36 14.27
C LEU A 112 -8.87 9.84 15.50
N SER A 113 -8.27 9.74 16.70
CA SER A 113 -8.81 10.46 17.85
C SER A 113 -8.57 11.95 17.61
N CYS A 114 -9.60 12.76 17.80
CA CYS A 114 -9.45 14.20 17.88
C CYS A 114 -8.94 14.60 19.27
#